data_AF-A0A975LZJ3-F1
#
_entry.id   AF-A0A975LZJ3-F1
#
_cell.length_a   1.000
_cell.length_b   1.000
_cell.length_c   1.000
_cell.angle_alpha   90.00
_cell.angle_beta   90.00
_cell.angle_gamma   90.00
#
_symmetry.space_group_name_H-M   'P 1'
#
loop_
_entity.id
_entity.type
_entity.pdbx_description
1 polymer ?
#
loop_
_entity_poly.entity_id
_entity_poly.type
_entity_poly.pdbx_seq_one_letter_code
_entity_poly.pdbx_strand_id
1 'polypeptide(L)'
;MRKNEKHTSYSIEEKNQIVLLYLDDHIGIADIVRRYDIGSKSQIYKWVKQYQTYGTVIDLRGKATKADNPRKGRPKKYEEDLESLSKEALIEKVRLYEDIKKCLAYLKKG
;
A
#
# COMPACT_ATOMS: atom_id res chain seq x y z
N MET A 1 -23.16 4.35 -13.25
CA MET A 1 -23.10 3.75 -11.91
C MET A 1 -21.97 2.73 -11.88
N ARG A 2 -20.99 2.85 -10.98
CA ARG A 2 -20.00 1.77 -10.77
C ARG A 2 -20.70 0.65 -10.01
N LYS A 3 -20.71 -0.56 -10.56
CA LYS A 3 -21.24 -1.72 -9.87
C LYS A 3 -20.33 -2.03 -8.67
N ASN A 4 -20.91 -2.13 -7.47
CA ASN A 4 -20.25 -2.67 -6.29
C ASN A 4 -20.25 -4.21 -6.36
N GLU A 5 -19.67 -4.78 -7.43
CA GLU A 5 -19.44 -6.21 -7.51
C GLU A 5 -18.27 -6.56 -6.56
N LYS A 6 -18.46 -7.58 -5.71
CA LYS A 6 -17.40 -8.05 -4.82
C LYS A 6 -16.23 -8.52 -5.69
N HIS A 7 -15.05 -7.95 -5.50
CA HIS A 7 -13.86 -8.42 -6.19
C HIS A 7 -13.55 -9.86 -5.76
N THR A 8 -13.55 -10.77 -6.73
CA THR A 8 -13.11 -12.15 -6.53
C THR A 8 -11.67 -12.14 -6.02
N SER A 9 -11.44 -12.71 -4.84
CA SER A 9 -10.11 -12.88 -4.26
C SER A 9 -9.65 -14.30 -4.56
N TYR A 10 -8.46 -14.43 -5.14
CA TYR A 10 -7.85 -15.72 -5.42
C TYR A 10 -6.69 -15.97 -4.45
N SER A 11 -6.59 -17.20 -3.94
CA SER A 11 -5.44 -17.67 -3.18
C SER A 11 -4.18 -17.71 -4.05
N ILE A 12 -3.01 -18.01 -3.46
CA ILE A 12 -1.79 -18.15 -4.24
C ILE A 12 -1.85 -19.43 -5.08
N GLU A 13 -2.41 -20.49 -4.49
CA GLU A 13 -2.59 -21.81 -5.09
C GLU A 13 -3.50 -21.72 -6.32
N GLU A 14 -4.63 -21.03 -6.23
CA GLU A 14 -5.55 -20.82 -7.35
C GLU A 14 -4.88 -20.04 -8.49
N LYS A 15 -4.13 -18.98 -8.16
CA LYS A 15 -3.39 -18.21 -9.17
C LYS A 15 -2.33 -19.06 -9.88
N ASN A 16 -1.61 -19.91 -9.13
CA ASN A 16 -0.63 -20.82 -9.71
C ASN A 16 -1.29 -21.85 -10.64
N GLN A 17 -2.44 -22.42 -10.25
CA GLN A 17 -3.20 -23.31 -11.13
C GLN A 17 -3.63 -22.62 -12.42
N ILE A 18 -4.12 -21.39 -12.33
CA ILE A 18 -4.52 -20.59 -13.50
C ILE A 18 -3.32 -20.35 -14.43
N VAL A 19 -2.14 -20.05 -13.88
CA VAL A 19 -0.92 -19.86 -14.67
C VAL A 19 -0.50 -21.15 -15.37
N LEU A 20 -0.54 -22.29 -14.68
CA LEU A 20 -0.21 -23.60 -15.27
C LEU A 20 -1.15 -23.95 -16.43
N LEU A 21 -2.46 -23.71 -16.28
CA LEU A 21 -3.43 -23.92 -17.37
C LEU A 21 -3.13 -23.11 -18.63
N TYR A 22 -2.53 -21.93 -18.47
CA TYR A 22 -2.09 -21.11 -19.60
C TYR A 22 -0.75 -21.59 -20.18
N LEU A 23 0.21 -21.97 -19.35
CA LEU A 23 1.56 -22.35 -19.79
C LEU A 23 1.61 -23.74 -20.42
N ASP A 24 0.79 -24.68 -19.97
CA ASP A 24 0.74 -26.04 -20.50
C ASP A 24 0.00 -26.11 -21.86
N ASP A 25 -0.35 -24.97 -22.47
CA ASP A 25 -1.04 -24.83 -23.77
C ASP A 25 -2.51 -25.33 -23.77
N HIS A 26 -3.08 -25.61 -22.60
CA HIS A 26 -4.40 -26.24 -22.48
C HIS A 26 -5.58 -25.27 -22.62
N ILE A 27 -5.41 -23.97 -22.32
CA ILE A 27 -6.51 -22.98 -22.37
C ILE A 27 -5.98 -21.58 -22.74
N GLY A 28 -6.63 -20.92 -23.70
CA GLY A 28 -6.34 -19.53 -24.05
C GLY A 28 -6.74 -18.53 -22.96
N ILE A 29 -6.01 -17.41 -22.85
CA ILE A 29 -6.26 -16.35 -21.85
C ILE A 29 -7.71 -15.84 -21.84
N ALA A 30 -8.35 -15.73 -22.99
CA ALA A 30 -9.73 -15.26 -23.08
C ALA A 30 -10.72 -16.24 -22.40
N ASP A 31 -10.47 -17.54 -22.54
CA ASP A 31 -11.27 -18.59 -21.92
C ASP A 31 -11.01 -18.67 -20.42
N ILE A 32 -9.75 -18.50 -20.00
CA ILE A 32 -9.39 -18.42 -18.58
C ILE A 32 -10.09 -17.23 -17.91
N VAL A 33 -10.04 -16.06 -18.52
CA VAL A 33 -10.71 -14.85 -18.01
C VAL A 33 -12.21 -15.10 -17.80
N ARG A 34 -12.87 -15.73 -18.77
CA ARG A 34 -14.30 -16.04 -18.69
C ARG A 34 -14.60 -17.11 -17.65
N ARG A 35 -13.80 -18.18 -17.58
CA ARG A 35 -14.02 -19.33 -16.70
C ARG A 35 -13.79 -19.01 -15.22
N TYR A 36 -12.80 -18.17 -14.93
CA TYR A 36 -12.42 -17.81 -13.57
C TYR A 36 -12.93 -16.44 -13.14
N ASP A 37 -13.70 -15.74 -13.99
CA ASP A 37 -14.23 -14.38 -13.74
C ASP A 37 -13.14 -13.35 -13.39
N ILE A 38 -12.04 -13.37 -14.16
CA ILE A 38 -10.89 -12.49 -13.93
C ILE A 38 -11.13 -11.17 -14.66
N GLY A 39 -11.11 -10.05 -13.94
CA GLY A 39 -11.46 -8.75 -14.52
C GLY A 39 -10.58 -8.24 -15.67
N SER A 40 -9.39 -8.82 -15.92
CA SER A 40 -8.56 -8.44 -17.07
C SER A 40 -7.51 -9.49 -17.44
N LYS A 41 -7.24 -9.62 -18.75
CA LYS A 41 -6.11 -10.40 -19.29
C LYS A 41 -4.76 -9.96 -18.71
N SER A 42 -4.59 -8.66 -18.44
CA SER A 42 -3.38 -8.10 -17.83
C SER A 42 -3.07 -8.70 -16.46
N GLN A 43 -4.09 -9.14 -15.73
CA GLN A 43 -3.91 -9.79 -14.43
C GLN A 43 -3.22 -11.15 -14.58
N ILE A 44 -3.58 -11.92 -15.61
CA ILE A 44 -2.99 -13.23 -15.91
C ILE A 44 -1.53 -13.05 -16.37
N TYR A 45 -1.25 -12.13 -17.29
CA TYR A 45 0.13 -11.87 -17.72
C TYR A 45 1.06 -11.49 -16.55
N LYS A 46 0.53 -10.72 -15.58
CA LYS A 46 1.28 -10.40 -14.37
C LYS A 46 1.59 -11.64 -13.54
N TRP A 47 0.61 -12.53 -13.35
CA TRP A 47 0.80 -13.79 -12.63
C TRP A 47 1.79 -14.71 -13.34
N VAL A 48 1.69 -14.85 -14.67
CA VAL A 48 2.63 -15.63 -15.50
C VAL A 48 4.05 -15.12 -15.32
N LYS A 49 4.27 -13.80 -15.42
CA LYS A 49 5.60 -13.20 -15.22
C LYS A 49 6.15 -13.48 -13.82
N GLN A 50 5.32 -13.35 -12.78
CA GLN A 50 5.73 -13.66 -11.41
C GLN A 50 6.10 -15.14 -11.26
N TYR A 51 5.27 -16.03 -11.80
CA TYR A 51 5.50 -17.47 -11.76
C TYR A 51 6.79 -17.88 -12.47
N GLN A 52 7.04 -17.35 -13.67
CA GLN A 52 8.30 -17.61 -14.40
C GLN A 52 9.54 -17.10 -13.68
N THR A 53 9.41 -16.01 -12.90
CA THR A 53 10.54 -15.41 -12.16
C THR A 53 10.81 -16.13 -10.83
N TYR A 54 9.75 -16.51 -10.11
CA TYR A 54 9.84 -16.95 -8.70
C TYR A 54 9.35 -18.38 -8.46
N GLY A 55 8.86 -19.08 -9.49
CA GLY A 55 8.21 -20.39 -9.36
C GLY A 55 6.81 -20.34 -8.72
N THR A 56 6.32 -19.16 -8.33
CA THR A 56 5.02 -18.96 -7.68
C THR A 56 4.53 -17.52 -7.84
N VAL A 57 3.22 -17.31 -7.74
CA VAL A 57 2.62 -15.98 -7.76
C VAL A 57 2.76 -15.30 -6.40
N ILE A 58 3.39 -14.12 -6.39
CA ILE A 58 3.58 -13.32 -5.17
C ILE A 58 2.44 -12.29 -5.03
N ASP A 59 1.68 -12.37 -3.94
CA ASP A 59 0.64 -11.40 -3.57
C ASP A 59 1.00 -10.65 -2.28
N LEU A 60 1.41 -9.39 -2.43
CA LEU A 60 1.83 -8.50 -1.34
C LEU A 60 0.72 -7.51 -0.90
N ARG A 61 -0.52 -7.67 -1.39
CA ARG A 61 -1.61 -6.78 -1.00
C ARG A 61 -1.85 -6.86 0.51
N GLY A 62 -1.88 -5.70 1.17
CA GLY A 62 -2.04 -5.62 2.63
C GLY A 62 -0.83 -6.11 3.45
N LYS A 63 0.26 -6.55 2.80
CA LYS A 63 1.45 -7.13 3.46
C LYS A 63 2.69 -6.24 3.38
N ALA A 64 2.56 -5.00 2.91
CA ALA A 64 3.68 -4.05 2.91
C ALA A 64 4.10 -3.76 4.36
N THR A 65 5.32 -4.14 4.72
CA THR A 65 5.85 -3.90 6.06
C THR A 65 6.47 -2.50 6.14
N LYS A 66 6.48 -1.90 7.35
CA LYS A 66 7.16 -0.62 7.60
C LYS A 66 8.67 -0.70 7.34
N ALA A 67 9.25 -1.91 7.37
CA ALA A 67 10.69 -2.11 7.16
C ALA A 67 11.09 -1.76 5.72
N ASP A 68 10.26 -2.13 4.74
CA ASP A 68 10.59 -1.91 3.32
C ASP A 68 10.41 -0.45 2.89
N ASN A 69 9.45 0.27 3.49
CA ASN A 69 9.26 1.70 3.23
C ASN A 69 8.44 2.37 4.35
N PRO A 70 9.10 2.94 5.38
CA PRO A 70 8.43 3.46 6.58
C PRO A 70 7.56 4.70 6.32
N ARG A 71 7.74 5.37 5.19
CA ARG A 71 6.93 6.52 4.75
C ARG A 71 5.86 6.14 3.71
N LYS A 72 5.72 4.85 3.37
CA LYS A 72 4.71 4.39 2.41
C LYS A 72 3.33 4.30 3.05
N GLY A 73 2.36 4.91 2.40
CA GLY A 73 0.96 4.93 2.84
C GLY A 73 0.52 6.30 3.31
N ARG A 74 -0.69 6.37 3.87
CA ARG A 74 -1.24 7.62 4.40
C ARG A 74 -0.39 8.07 5.60
N PRO A 75 0.15 9.30 5.61
CA PRO A 75 0.84 9.84 6.77
C PRO A 75 -0.07 9.78 7.99
N LYS A 76 0.47 9.38 9.14
CA LYS A 76 -0.27 9.48 10.40
C LYS A 76 -0.53 10.96 10.66
N LYS A 77 -1.78 11.33 10.96
CA LYS A 77 -2.08 12.66 11.50
C LYS A 77 -1.41 12.72 12.88
N TYR A 78 -0.39 13.56 13.02
CA TYR A 78 0.21 13.83 14.31
C TYR A 78 -0.68 14.84 15.03
N GLU A 79 -1.43 14.36 16.02
CA GLU A 79 -2.01 15.20 17.06
C GLU A 79 -1.10 15.02 18.27
N GLU A 80 -0.45 16.10 18.69
CA GLU A 80 0.25 16.12 19.96
C GLU A 80 -0.79 16.05 21.05
N ASP A 81 -0.83 14.93 21.75
CA ASP A 81 -1.60 14.79 22.97
C ASP A 81 -0.89 15.57 24.08
N LEU A 82 -1.19 16.88 24.16
CA LEU A 82 -0.59 17.79 25.12
C LEU A 82 -0.86 17.39 26.57
N GLU A 83 -1.95 16.66 26.83
CA GLU A 83 -2.30 16.18 28.17
C GLU A 83 -1.39 15.03 28.63
N SER A 84 -0.78 14.30 27.69
CA SER A 84 0.17 13.23 28.00
C SER A 84 1.59 13.71 28.34
N LEU A 85 1.92 14.98 28.09
CA LEU A 85 3.24 15.52 28.39
C LEU A 85 3.38 15.91 29.86
N SER A 86 4.60 15.78 30.40
CA SER A 86 4.90 16.31 31.72
C SER A 86 4.82 17.85 31.73
N LYS A 87 4.63 18.42 32.92
CA LYS A 87 4.60 19.87 33.13
C LYS A 87 5.88 20.54 32.62
N GLU A 88 7.04 19.90 32.82
CA GLU A 88 8.35 20.39 32.40
C GLU A 88 8.45 20.44 30.87
N ALA A 89 8.00 19.38 30.19
CA ALA A 89 8.01 19.32 28.72
C ALA A 89 7.07 20.36 28.10
N LEU A 90 5.92 20.62 28.73
CA LEU A 90 5.01 21.69 28.32
C LEU A 90 5.66 23.07 28.46
N ILE A 91 6.36 23.34 29.58
CA ILE A 91 7.06 24.60 29.80
C ILE A 91 8.16 24.83 28.75
N GLU A 92 8.96 23.80 28.46
CA GLU A 92 10.00 23.86 27.45
C GLU A 92 9.43 24.19 26.06
N LYS A 93 8.30 23.56 25.73
CA LYS A 93 7.60 23.80 24.47
C LYS A 93 7.09 25.23 24.34
N VAL A 94 6.52 25.82 25.39
CA VAL A 94 6.10 27.23 25.37
C VAL A 94 7.29 28.14 25.09
N ARG A 95 8.43 27.92 25.76
CA ARG A 95 9.66 28.70 25.54
C ARG A 95 10.14 28.62 24.10
N LEU A 96 10.17 27.41 23.53
CA LEU A 96 10.54 27.21 22.13
C LEU A 96 9.60 27.97 21.18
N TYR A 97 8.28 27.95 21.42
CA TYR A 97 7.33 28.71 20.63
C TYR A 97 7.55 30.22 20.71
N GLU A 98 7.91 30.75 21.88
CA GLU A 98 8.25 32.16 22.03
C GLU A 98 9.50 32.53 21.24
N ASP A 99 10.53 31.70 21.28
CA ASP A 99 11.78 31.96 20.56
C ASP A 99 11.57 31.90 19.05
N ILE A 100 10.79 30.93 18.55
CA ILE A 100 10.39 30.89 17.14
C ILE A 100 9.64 32.16 16.75
N LYS A 101 8.68 32.61 17.57
CA LYS A 101 7.94 33.87 17.30
C LYS A 101 8.87 35.07 17.24
N LYS A 102 9.86 35.17 18.12
CA LYS A 102 10.88 36.24 18.11
C LYS A 102 11.72 36.18 16.82
N CYS A 103 12.19 35.00 16.45
CA CYS A 103 12.96 34.81 15.21
C CYS A 103 12.15 35.21 13.98
N LEU A 104 10.88 34.80 13.90
CA LEU A 104 9.99 35.19 12.80
C LEU A 104 9.73 36.69 12.75
N ALA A 105 9.58 37.34 13.91
CA ALA A 105 9.42 38.79 13.98
C ALA A 105 10.68 39.54 13.51
N TYR A 106 11.87 39.01 13.81
CA TYR A 106 13.14 39.54 13.33
C TYR A 106 13.27 39.42 11.80
N LEU A 107 12.93 38.25 11.25
CA LEU A 107 12.99 37.99 9.81
C LEU A 107 11.98 38.81 8.99
N LYS A 108 10.86 39.25 9.59
CA LYS A 108 9.88 40.12 8.93
C LYS A 108 10.25 41.61 8.92
N LYS A 109 11.29 42.01 9.66
CA LYS A 109 11.71 43.40 9.81
C LYS A 109 12.85 43.81 8.87
N GLY A 110 13.37 42.89 8.05
CA GLY A 110 14.33 43.16 6.96
C GLY A 110 13.63 43.05 5.62
#